data_AF-A0A1V6SUC2-F1
#
_entry.id   AF-A0A1V6SUC2-F1
#
_cell.length_a   1.000
_cell.length_b   1.000
_cell.length_c   1.000
_cell.angle_alpha   90.00
_cell.angle_beta   90.00
_cell.angle_gamma   90.00
#
_symmetry.space_group_name_H-M   'P 1'
#
loop_
_entity.id
_entity.type
_entity.pdbx_description
1 polymer ?
#
loop_
_entity_poly.entity_id
_entity_poly.type
_entity_poly.pdbx_seq_one_letter_code
_entity_poly.pdbx_strand_id
1 'polypeptide(L)'
;MLDDLSMHLTTIPVLHRVLTVDASRGQSIKTAFGLAVGLSVFVVYHVLTDELLIHSTLFVVSVAIIGWRTAQLINVRTRADSIARRRIWGIVRFGALIFNVGFWVWLIDGWTCGFLRDTRHAIGLPWAFFLELHGWWHIFTAIGAYVFIDVVDCLISSDDPEAETFAWPASWAGDFFFAGSKKAEARKNV
;
A
#
# COMPACT_ATOMS: atom_id res chain seq x y z
N MET A 1 -3.63 -19.08 -4.44
CA MET A 1 -5.07 -19.11 -4.08
C MET A 1 -5.40 -18.27 -2.84
N LEU A 2 -5.23 -18.76 -1.60
CA LEU A 2 -5.57 -17.94 -0.39
C LEU A 2 -4.74 -16.66 -0.30
N ASP A 3 -3.47 -16.75 -0.70
CA ASP A 3 -2.54 -15.62 -0.77
C ASP A 3 -3.08 -14.50 -1.68
N ASP A 4 -3.32 -14.82 -2.95
CA ASP A 4 -3.86 -13.94 -3.98
C ASP A 4 -5.20 -13.29 -3.55
N LEU A 5 -6.08 -14.07 -2.92
CA LEU A 5 -7.39 -13.58 -2.48
C LEU A 5 -7.28 -12.58 -1.32
N SER A 6 -6.34 -12.79 -0.39
CA SER A 6 -6.13 -11.91 0.76
C SER A 6 -5.78 -10.47 0.34
N MET A 7 -5.05 -10.33 -0.78
CA MET A 7 -4.68 -9.04 -1.36
C MET A 7 -5.90 -8.25 -1.83
N HIS A 8 -6.86 -8.92 -2.49
CA HIS A 8 -8.09 -8.28 -2.92
C HIS A 8 -9.05 -7.99 -1.77
N LEU A 9 -9.13 -8.88 -0.77
CA LEU A 9 -9.92 -8.66 0.44
C LEU A 9 -9.45 -7.43 1.21
N THR A 10 -8.16 -7.12 1.18
CA THR A 10 -7.61 -5.89 1.76
C THR A 10 -7.83 -4.67 0.87
N THR A 11 -7.64 -4.81 -0.45
CA THR A 11 -7.64 -3.68 -1.38
C THR A 11 -9.03 -3.12 -1.65
N ILE A 12 -10.05 -3.98 -1.76
CA ILE A 12 -11.41 -3.57 -2.14
C ILE A 12 -12.06 -2.63 -1.10
N PRO A 13 -11.98 -2.86 0.22
CA PRO A 13 -12.46 -1.90 1.22
C PRO A 13 -11.76 -0.54 1.15
N VAL A 14 -10.44 -0.52 0.91
CA VAL A 14 -9.68 0.73 0.77
C VAL A 14 -10.10 1.47 -0.49
N LEU A 15 -10.26 0.75 -1.60
CA LEU A 15 -10.77 1.29 -2.86
C LEU A 15 -12.17 1.87 -2.68
N HIS A 16 -13.07 1.19 -1.96
CA HIS A 16 -14.39 1.70 -1.63
C HIS A 16 -14.32 3.02 -0.87
N ARG A 17 -13.50 3.10 0.19
CA ARG A 17 -13.32 4.32 0.98
C ARG A 17 -12.86 5.49 0.12
N VAL A 18 -11.84 5.27 -0.71
CA VAL A 18 -11.24 6.32 -1.54
C VAL A 18 -12.14 6.77 -2.70
N LEU A 19 -12.98 5.88 -3.23
CA LEU A 19 -13.95 6.21 -4.28
C LEU A 19 -15.22 6.88 -3.76
N THR A 20 -15.53 6.72 -2.47
CA THR A 20 -16.78 7.22 -1.88
C THR A 20 -16.60 8.43 -0.95
N VAL A 21 -15.42 9.06 -1.02
CA VAL A 21 -15.17 10.35 -0.38
C VAL A 21 -16.20 11.37 -0.88
N ASP A 22 -16.92 11.99 0.06
CA ASP A 22 -18.00 12.96 -0.16
C ASP A 22 -19.23 12.42 -0.93
N ALA A 23 -19.34 11.10 -1.11
CA ALA A 23 -20.49 10.48 -1.78
C ALA A 23 -21.72 10.43 -0.85
N SER A 24 -22.92 10.57 -1.44
CA SER A 24 -24.15 10.33 -0.69
C SER A 24 -24.24 8.88 -0.19
N ARG A 25 -24.98 8.63 0.89
CA ARG A 25 -25.20 7.29 1.44
C ARG A 25 -25.65 6.29 0.37
N GLY A 26 -26.54 6.71 -0.53
CA GLY A 26 -27.02 5.87 -1.64
C GLY A 26 -25.93 5.54 -2.67
N GLN A 27 -25.08 6.50 -3.02
CA GLN A 27 -23.95 6.27 -3.92
C GLN A 27 -22.89 5.35 -3.28
N SER A 28 -22.57 5.57 -2.01
CA SER A 28 -21.60 4.72 -1.28
C SER A 28 -22.05 3.26 -1.20
N ILE A 29 -23.34 3.01 -0.93
CA ILE A 29 -23.92 1.66 -0.92
C ILE A 29 -23.89 1.03 -2.32
N LYS A 30 -24.23 1.78 -3.37
CA LYS A 30 -24.17 1.28 -4.76
C LYS A 30 -22.75 0.89 -5.15
N THR A 31 -21.75 1.72 -4.81
CA THR A 31 -20.33 1.41 -5.06
C THR A 31 -19.88 0.19 -4.26
N ALA A 32 -20.26 0.09 -2.97
CA ALA A 32 -19.95 -1.09 -2.15
C ALA A 32 -20.52 -2.37 -2.76
N PHE A 33 -21.79 -2.34 -3.16
CA PHE A 33 -22.45 -3.49 -3.78
C PHE A 33 -21.78 -3.87 -5.11
N GLY A 34 -21.47 -2.89 -5.95
CA GLY A 34 -20.76 -3.12 -7.22
C GLY A 34 -19.38 -3.76 -7.01
N LEU A 35 -18.61 -3.26 -6.06
CA LEU A 35 -17.30 -3.81 -5.70
C LEU A 35 -17.40 -5.22 -5.10
N ALA A 36 -18.39 -5.47 -4.24
CA ALA A 36 -18.59 -6.80 -3.64
C ALA A 36 -19.00 -7.84 -4.69
N VAL A 37 -19.92 -7.50 -5.60
CA VAL A 37 -20.29 -8.39 -6.72
C VAL A 37 -19.10 -8.62 -7.64
N GLY A 38 -18.37 -7.57 -8.01
CA GLY A 38 -17.17 -7.67 -8.84
C GLY A 38 -16.10 -8.56 -8.22
N LEU A 39 -15.82 -8.39 -6.92
CA LEU A 39 -14.90 -9.24 -6.17
C LEU A 39 -15.38 -10.70 -6.19
N SER A 40 -16.66 -10.95 -5.94
CA SER A 40 -17.21 -12.31 -5.89
C SER A 40 -17.08 -13.03 -7.23
N VAL A 41 -17.39 -12.34 -8.33
CA VAL A 41 -17.22 -12.87 -9.70
C VAL A 41 -15.74 -13.15 -9.98
N PHE A 42 -14.85 -12.22 -9.63
CA PHE A 42 -13.42 -12.41 -9.79
C PHE A 42 -12.90 -13.61 -8.97
N VAL A 43 -13.31 -13.75 -7.71
CA VAL A 43 -12.90 -14.89 -6.86
C VAL A 43 -13.34 -16.21 -7.49
N VAL A 44 -14.60 -16.32 -7.93
CA VAL A 44 -15.08 -17.55 -8.59
C VAL A 44 -14.27 -17.83 -9.86
N TYR A 45 -14.04 -16.83 -10.70
CA TYR A 45 -13.24 -16.98 -11.90
C TYR A 45 -11.79 -17.44 -11.59
N HIS A 46 -11.14 -16.80 -10.62
CA HIS A 46 -9.76 -17.09 -10.23
C HIS A 46 -9.64 -18.52 -9.67
N VAL A 47 -10.60 -18.96 -8.86
CA VAL A 47 -10.65 -20.34 -8.33
C VAL A 47 -10.83 -21.38 -9.44
N LEU A 48 -11.61 -21.08 -10.47
CA LEU A 48 -11.87 -22.02 -11.55
C LEU A 48 -10.74 -22.10 -12.58
N THR A 49 -9.97 -21.04 -12.76
CA THR A 49 -8.98 -20.92 -13.84
C THR A 49 -7.54 -20.98 -13.35
N ASP A 50 -7.28 -20.70 -12.06
CA ASP A 50 -5.93 -20.61 -11.48
C ASP A 50 -5.00 -19.64 -12.26
N GLU A 51 -5.59 -18.60 -12.86
CA GLU A 51 -4.91 -17.66 -13.75
C GLU A 51 -4.28 -16.47 -13.02
N LEU A 52 -2.95 -16.44 -12.95
CA LEU A 52 -2.20 -15.41 -12.22
C LEU A 52 -2.26 -14.01 -12.87
N LEU A 53 -2.43 -13.93 -14.19
CA LEU A 53 -2.35 -12.68 -14.95
C LEU A 53 -3.49 -11.72 -14.61
N ILE A 54 -4.72 -12.23 -14.51
CA ILE A 54 -5.91 -11.41 -14.24
C ILE A 54 -5.88 -10.93 -12.79
N HIS A 55 -5.51 -11.80 -11.84
CA HIS A 55 -5.25 -11.41 -10.46
C HIS A 55 -4.26 -10.25 -10.37
N SER A 56 -3.07 -10.44 -10.94
CA SER A 56 -1.97 -9.45 -10.86
C SER A 56 -2.38 -8.12 -11.49
N THR A 57 -3.06 -8.16 -12.65
CA THR A 57 -3.51 -6.95 -13.35
C THR A 57 -4.56 -6.20 -12.53
N LEU A 58 -5.58 -6.89 -12.02
CA LEU A 58 -6.63 -6.28 -11.21
C LEU A 58 -6.08 -5.69 -9.92
N PHE A 59 -5.14 -6.37 -9.29
CA PHE A 59 -4.49 -5.88 -8.09
C PHE A 59 -3.70 -4.59 -8.35
N VAL A 60 -2.82 -4.59 -9.36
CA VAL A 60 -2.01 -3.41 -9.73
C VAL A 60 -2.90 -2.23 -10.11
N VAL A 61 -3.95 -2.45 -10.90
CA VAL A 61 -4.90 -1.38 -11.27
C VAL A 61 -5.59 -0.81 -10.04
N SER A 62 -6.04 -1.65 -9.11
CA SER A 62 -6.71 -1.21 -7.88
C SER A 62 -5.78 -0.38 -7.00
N VAL A 63 -4.54 -0.83 -6.80
CA VAL A 63 -3.52 -0.09 -6.03
C VAL A 63 -3.16 1.24 -6.71
N ALA A 64 -3.06 1.27 -8.04
CA ALA A 64 -2.80 2.50 -8.79
C ALA A 64 -3.94 3.52 -8.64
N ILE A 65 -5.19 3.06 -8.68
CA ILE A 65 -6.37 3.92 -8.45
C ILE A 65 -6.34 4.48 -7.02
N ILE A 66 -6.07 3.65 -6.01
CA ILE A 66 -5.95 4.09 -4.62
C ILE A 66 -4.85 5.15 -4.51
N GLY A 67 -3.64 4.87 -5.01
CA GLY A 67 -2.52 5.81 -4.94
C GLY A 67 -2.81 7.15 -5.63
N TRP A 68 -3.41 7.11 -6.83
CA TRP A 68 -3.78 8.32 -7.56
C TRP A 68 -4.82 9.15 -6.81
N ARG A 69 -5.89 8.50 -6.33
CA ARG A 69 -6.97 9.17 -5.62
C ARG A 69 -6.51 9.70 -4.26
N THR A 70 -5.67 8.97 -3.53
CA THR A 70 -5.03 9.46 -2.30
C THR A 70 -4.18 10.69 -2.59
N ALA A 71 -3.38 10.69 -3.66
CA ALA A 71 -2.60 11.88 -4.06
C ALA A 71 -3.50 13.09 -4.39
N GLN A 72 -4.62 12.87 -5.10
CA GLN A 72 -5.62 13.92 -5.33
C GLN A 72 -6.20 14.44 -4.01
N LEU A 73 -6.56 13.54 -3.09
CA LEU A 73 -7.18 13.89 -1.82
C LEU A 73 -6.24 14.69 -0.92
N ILE A 74 -4.96 14.34 -0.87
CA ILE A 74 -3.94 15.14 -0.16
C ILE A 74 -3.91 16.56 -0.72
N ASN A 75 -3.89 16.72 -2.04
CA ASN A 75 -3.81 18.05 -2.65
C ASN A 75 -5.05 18.91 -2.40
N VAL A 76 -6.23 18.30 -2.21
CA VAL A 76 -7.50 18.99 -1.95
C VAL A 76 -7.71 19.26 -0.46
N ARG A 77 -7.37 18.31 0.42
CA ARG A 77 -7.65 18.37 1.87
C ARG A 77 -6.54 19.03 2.69
N THR A 78 -5.36 19.28 2.11
CA THR A 78 -4.23 19.89 2.82
C THR A 78 -3.75 21.18 2.14
N ARG A 79 -3.35 22.16 2.95
CA ARG A 79 -2.84 23.45 2.45
C ARG A 79 -1.49 23.23 1.74
N ALA A 80 -1.28 23.92 0.62
CA ALA A 80 -0.10 23.71 -0.25
C ALA A 80 1.24 23.86 0.46
N ASP A 81 1.34 24.82 1.39
CA ASP A 81 2.59 25.15 2.08
C ASP A 81 2.67 24.59 3.51
N SER A 82 1.71 23.74 3.93
CA SER A 82 1.73 23.23 5.29
C SER A 82 2.80 22.18 5.51
N ILE A 83 3.40 22.23 6.70
CA ILE A 83 4.37 21.23 7.18
C ILE A 83 3.71 19.85 7.19
N ALA A 84 2.43 19.77 7.59
CA ALA A 84 1.66 18.53 7.59
C ALA A 84 1.53 17.90 6.20
N ARG A 85 1.23 18.69 5.15
CA ARG A 85 1.17 18.18 3.77
C ARG A 85 2.48 17.52 3.35
N ARG A 86 3.61 18.18 3.62
CA ARG A 86 4.94 17.60 3.33
C ARG A 86 5.14 16.28 4.07
N ARG A 87 4.57 16.13 5.27
CA ARG A 87 4.78 14.96 6.15
C ARG A 87 4.00 13.79 5.61
N ILE A 88 2.73 14.02 5.29
CA ILE A 88 1.84 13.05 4.64
C ILE A 88 2.45 12.59 3.30
N TRP A 89 3.00 13.50 2.49
CA TRP A 89 3.70 13.13 1.25
C TRP A 89 4.95 12.28 1.50
N GLY A 90 5.72 12.55 2.56
CA GLY A 90 6.85 11.72 2.96
C GLY A 90 6.41 10.30 3.32
N ILE A 91 5.33 10.17 4.08
CA ILE A 91 4.72 8.89 4.48
C ILE A 91 4.22 8.12 3.24
N VAL A 92 3.48 8.77 2.34
CA VAL A 92 3.00 8.14 1.10
C VAL A 92 4.16 7.69 0.21
N ARG A 93 5.21 8.49 0.08
CA ARG A 93 6.40 8.11 -0.71
C ARG A 93 7.11 6.90 -0.09
N PHE A 94 7.21 6.84 1.23
CA PHE A 94 7.73 5.68 1.93
C PHE A 94 6.88 4.43 1.67
N GLY A 95 5.55 4.53 1.86
CA GLY A 95 4.61 3.44 1.61
C GLY A 95 4.68 2.94 0.16
N ALA A 96 4.74 3.86 -0.81
CA ALA A 96 4.90 3.52 -2.22
C ALA A 96 6.25 2.84 -2.49
N LEU A 97 7.35 3.35 -1.92
CA LEU A 97 8.69 2.78 -2.12
C LEU A 97 8.77 1.37 -1.55
N ILE A 98 8.35 1.15 -0.30
CA ILE A 98 8.45 -0.15 0.35
C ILE A 98 7.55 -1.19 -0.35
N PHE A 99 6.36 -0.78 -0.79
CA PHE A 99 5.49 -1.64 -1.56
C PHE A 99 6.10 -2.05 -2.91
N ASN A 100 6.74 -1.11 -3.62
CA ASN A 100 7.46 -1.40 -4.86
C ASN A 100 8.66 -2.34 -4.62
N VAL A 101 9.40 -2.17 -3.53
CA VAL A 101 10.48 -3.10 -3.13
C VAL A 101 9.89 -4.51 -2.93
N GLY A 102 8.76 -4.63 -2.24
CA GLY A 102 8.05 -5.91 -2.09
C GLY A 102 7.67 -6.54 -3.43
N PHE A 103 7.17 -5.74 -4.38
CA PHE A 103 6.86 -6.21 -5.73
C PHE A 103 8.09 -6.74 -6.49
N TRP A 104 9.22 -6.03 -6.42
CA TRP A 104 10.47 -6.50 -7.03
C TRP A 104 10.99 -7.78 -6.38
N VAL A 105 10.89 -7.90 -5.06
CA VAL A 105 11.25 -9.11 -4.32
C VAL A 105 10.38 -10.30 -4.77
N TRP A 106 9.07 -10.10 -4.91
CA TRP A 106 8.14 -11.11 -5.44
C TRP A 106 8.53 -11.55 -6.86
N LEU A 107 8.88 -10.61 -7.74
CA LEU A 107 9.30 -10.92 -9.10
C LEU A 107 10.59 -11.76 -9.13
N ILE A 108 11.57 -11.41 -8.30
CA ILE A 108 12.84 -12.14 -8.17
C ILE A 108 12.60 -13.54 -7.59
N ASP A 109 11.73 -13.67 -6.58
CA ASP A 109 11.35 -14.95 -5.99
C ASP A 109 10.77 -15.90 -7.04
N GLY A 110 9.87 -15.41 -7.89
CA GLY A 110 9.31 -16.18 -9.00
C GLY A 110 10.37 -16.67 -9.99
N TRP A 111 11.34 -15.82 -10.34
CA TRP A 111 12.40 -16.17 -11.30
C TRP A 111 13.46 -17.11 -10.74
N THR A 112 13.74 -17.01 -9.43
CA THR A 112 14.84 -17.75 -8.77
C THR A 112 14.34 -18.87 -7.86
N CYS A 113 13.06 -19.23 -7.92
CA CYS A 113 12.39 -20.18 -7.03
C CYS A 113 13.14 -21.51 -6.87
N GLY A 114 13.59 -22.13 -7.98
CA GLY A 114 14.36 -23.38 -7.94
C GLY A 114 15.66 -23.23 -7.17
N PHE A 115 16.48 -22.23 -7.54
CA PHE A 115 17.76 -21.94 -6.90
C PHE A 115 17.60 -21.60 -5.41
N LEU A 116 16.63 -20.75 -5.06
CA LEU A 116 16.36 -20.38 -3.67
C LEU A 116 15.96 -21.60 -2.84
N ARG A 117 15.12 -22.49 -3.38
CA ARG A 117 14.69 -23.69 -2.68
C ARG A 117 15.85 -24.65 -2.43
N ASP A 118 16.65 -24.92 -3.45
CA ASP A 118 17.80 -25.82 -3.34
C ASP A 118 18.84 -25.26 -2.35
N THR A 119 19.07 -23.95 -2.40
CA THR A 119 19.98 -23.26 -1.47
C THR A 119 19.46 -23.28 -0.03
N ARG A 120 18.14 -23.09 0.19
CA ARG A 120 17.54 -23.21 1.54
C ARG A 120 17.71 -24.59 2.13
N HIS A 121 17.53 -25.64 1.32
CA HIS A 121 17.75 -27.02 1.76
C HIS A 121 19.23 -27.30 2.07
N ALA A 122 20.16 -26.70 1.34
CA ALA A 122 21.60 -26.86 1.57
C ALA A 122 22.10 -26.10 2.82
N ILE A 123 21.62 -24.88 3.05
CA ILE A 123 22.10 -24.01 4.14
C ILE A 123 21.42 -24.33 5.48
N GLY A 124 20.12 -24.62 5.47
CA GLY A 124 19.34 -24.83 6.70
C GLY A 124 19.12 -23.57 7.54
N LEU A 125 18.44 -23.72 8.68
CA LEU A 125 18.11 -22.61 9.59
C LEU A 125 19.34 -22.20 10.44
N PRO A 126 19.45 -20.91 10.83
CA PRO A 126 18.48 -19.83 10.60
C PRO A 126 18.62 -19.11 9.25
N TRP A 127 19.72 -19.33 8.53
CA TRP A 127 20.05 -18.54 7.33
C TRP A 127 19.10 -18.77 6.15
N ALA A 128 18.46 -19.95 6.08
CA ALA A 128 17.41 -20.23 5.11
C ALA A 128 16.23 -19.24 5.18
N PHE A 129 15.98 -18.61 6.33
CA PHE A 129 14.94 -17.59 6.50
C PHE A 129 15.17 -16.35 5.62
N PHE A 130 16.43 -15.90 5.49
CA PHE A 130 16.75 -14.74 4.65
C PHE A 130 16.59 -15.02 3.15
N LEU A 131 16.59 -16.30 2.76
CA LEU A 131 16.36 -16.75 1.39
C LEU A 131 14.88 -17.00 1.09
N GLU A 132 13.98 -16.82 2.07
CA GLU A 132 12.54 -16.90 1.86
C GLU A 132 12.01 -15.56 1.33
N LEU A 133 12.41 -15.22 0.10
CA LEU A 133 12.02 -13.96 -0.55
C LEU A 133 10.50 -13.80 -0.61
N HIS A 134 9.76 -14.91 -0.73
CA HIS A 134 8.31 -14.89 -0.59
C HIS A 134 7.83 -14.30 0.77
N GLY A 135 8.43 -14.68 1.90
CA GLY A 135 8.10 -14.07 3.19
C GLY A 135 8.43 -12.58 3.25
N TRP A 136 9.54 -12.17 2.65
CA TRP A 136 9.94 -10.75 2.59
C TRP A 136 9.00 -9.90 1.73
N TRP A 137 8.50 -10.45 0.62
CA TRP A 137 7.51 -9.76 -0.22
C TRP A 137 6.29 -9.37 0.61
N HIS A 138 5.76 -10.30 1.41
CA HIS A 138 4.63 -10.09 2.32
C HIS A 138 4.89 -8.99 3.35
N ILE A 139 6.06 -9.01 3.99
CA ILE A 139 6.41 -8.00 4.99
C ILE A 139 6.43 -6.61 4.35
N PHE A 140 7.08 -6.46 3.19
CA PHE A 140 7.20 -5.16 2.54
C PHE A 140 5.87 -4.63 2.02
N THR A 141 5.03 -5.47 1.42
CA THR A 141 3.72 -5.05 0.92
C THR A 141 2.71 -4.85 2.03
N ALA A 142 2.78 -5.61 3.13
CA ALA A 142 1.96 -5.37 4.32
C ALA A 142 2.28 -4.02 4.98
N ILE A 143 3.57 -3.68 5.12
CA ILE A 143 3.98 -2.35 5.62
C ILE A 143 3.46 -1.25 4.70
N GLY A 144 3.64 -1.41 3.38
CA GLY A 144 3.14 -0.44 2.40
C GLY A 144 1.62 -0.27 2.48
N ALA A 145 0.87 -1.37 2.51
CA ALA A 145 -0.58 -1.38 2.61
C ALA A 145 -1.07 -0.71 3.91
N TYR A 146 -0.46 -1.04 5.04
CA TYR A 146 -0.74 -0.39 6.33
C TYR A 146 -0.57 1.13 6.24
N VAL A 147 0.56 1.60 5.70
CA VAL A 147 0.83 3.03 5.53
C VAL A 147 -0.22 3.71 4.65
N PHE A 148 -0.65 3.07 3.56
CA PHE A 148 -1.70 3.62 2.71
C PHE A 148 -3.06 3.66 3.40
N ILE A 149 -3.41 2.63 4.16
CA ILE A 149 -4.66 2.58 4.94
C ILE A 149 -4.69 3.72 5.96
N ASP A 150 -3.59 3.90 6.71
CA ASP A 150 -3.45 4.93 7.74
C ASP A 150 -3.59 6.34 7.15
N VAL A 151 -2.93 6.61 6.01
CA VAL A 151 -3.07 7.90 5.30
C VAL A 151 -4.48 8.10 4.75
N VAL A 152 -5.10 7.07 4.19
CA VAL A 152 -6.47 7.16 3.67
C VAL A 152 -7.46 7.43 4.80
N ASP A 153 -7.32 6.77 5.95
CA ASP A 153 -8.17 6.99 7.12
C ASP A 153 -8.02 8.41 7.64
N CYS A 154 -6.77 8.88 7.82
CA CYS A 154 -6.46 10.27 8.18
C CYS A 154 -7.14 11.30 7.27
N LEU A 155 -7.03 11.13 5.95
CA LEU A 155 -7.58 12.10 4.99
C LEU A 155 -9.11 12.12 4.92
N ILE A 156 -9.76 11.02 5.31
CA ILE A 156 -11.22 10.85 5.21
C ILE A 156 -11.91 11.14 6.55
N SER A 157 -11.33 10.68 7.66
CA SER A 157 -11.94 10.72 8.98
C SER A 157 -11.52 11.91 9.84
N SER A 158 -10.39 12.55 9.52
CA SER A 158 -9.90 13.67 10.32
C SER A 158 -10.48 15.01 9.85
N ASP A 159 -11.08 15.74 10.78
CA ASP A 159 -11.51 17.13 10.56
C ASP A 159 -10.30 18.08 10.41
N ASP A 160 -9.16 17.71 11.01
CA ASP A 160 -7.87 18.38 10.84
C ASP A 160 -6.75 17.34 10.61
N PRO A 161 -6.49 16.95 9.36
CA PRO A 161 -5.43 15.99 9.03
C PRO A 161 -4.03 16.53 9.37
N GLU A 162 -3.89 17.82 9.73
CA GLU A 162 -2.61 18.41 10.13
C GLU A 162 -2.27 18.12 11.60
N ALA A 163 -3.25 17.80 12.44
CA ALA A 163 -3.09 17.51 13.87
C ALA A 163 -2.89 16.01 14.18
N GLU A 164 -3.05 15.14 13.18
CA GLU A 164 -3.07 13.71 13.38
C GLU A 164 -1.68 13.10 13.61
N THR A 165 -1.63 12.12 14.51
CA THR A 165 -0.38 11.43 14.88
C THR A 165 -0.41 10.01 14.34
N PHE A 166 0.45 9.74 13.36
CA PHE A 166 0.60 8.41 12.77
C PHE A 166 1.33 7.44 13.70
N ALA A 167 0.98 6.15 13.68
CA ALA A 167 1.72 5.12 14.41
C ALA A 167 2.94 4.63 13.61
N TRP A 168 3.87 3.93 14.27
CA TRP A 168 5.05 3.37 13.60
C TRP A 168 4.62 2.28 12.59
N PRO A 169 5.24 2.16 11.40
CA PRO A 169 6.39 2.91 10.88
C PRO A 169 6.06 4.23 10.16
N ALA A 170 4.79 4.61 10.03
CA ALA A 170 4.38 5.82 9.32
C ALA A 170 4.91 7.11 9.99
N SER A 171 4.86 7.22 11.31
CA SER A 171 5.47 8.37 12.03
C SER A 171 6.97 8.49 11.76
N TRP A 172 7.71 7.38 11.83
CA TRP A 172 9.14 7.35 11.55
C TRP A 172 9.45 7.78 10.12
N ALA A 173 8.69 7.30 9.14
CA ALA A 173 8.84 7.71 7.75
C ALA A 173 8.59 9.21 7.57
N GLY A 174 7.50 9.73 8.14
CA GLY A 174 7.19 11.16 8.14
C GLY A 174 8.33 12.00 8.69
N ASP A 175 8.93 11.57 9.81
CA ASP A 175 10.00 12.30 10.49
C ASP A 175 11.36 12.15 9.79
N PHE A 176 11.68 10.99 9.23
CA PHE A 176 12.94 10.73 8.50
C PHE A 176 13.04 11.59 7.24
N PHE A 177 11.97 11.65 6.43
CA PHE A 177 11.91 12.54 5.28
C PHE A 177 11.86 14.03 5.69
N PHE A 178 11.40 14.34 6.91
CA PHE A 178 11.43 15.69 7.48
C PHE A 178 12.78 16.13 8.03
N ALA A 179 13.53 15.23 8.65
CA ALA A 179 14.85 15.51 9.21
C ALA A 179 15.81 16.01 8.11
N GLY A 180 15.67 15.49 6.89
CA GLY A 180 16.35 15.99 5.69
C GLY A 180 15.95 17.43 5.32
N SER A 181 14.66 17.79 5.44
CA SER A 181 14.17 19.14 5.14
C SER A 181 14.65 20.17 6.15
N LYS A 182 14.63 19.89 7.47
CA LYS A 182 15.15 20.82 8.49
C LYS A 182 16.64 21.12 8.29
N LYS A 183 17.44 20.12 7.91
CA LYS A 183 18.86 20.32 7.55
C LYS A 183 19.05 21.16 6.28
N ALA A 184 18.19 20.98 5.27
CA ALA A 184 18.25 21.76 4.03
C ALA A 184 17.82 23.22 4.21
N GLU A 185 16.84 23.47 5.08
CA GLU A 185 16.34 24.82 5.42
C GLU A 185 17.34 25.58 6.29
N ALA A 186 17.96 24.91 7.27
CA ALA A 186 19.05 25.46 8.07
C ALA A 186 20.28 25.85 7.23
N ARG A 187 20.53 25.15 6.10
CA ARG A 187 21.64 25.43 5.19
C ARG A 187 21.35 26.58 4.20
N LYS A 188 20.09 26.99 4.03
CA LYS A 188 19.71 28.17 3.23
C LYS A 188 19.75 29.47 4.02
N ASN A 189 19.80 29.39 5.35
CA ASN A 189 19.82 30.54 6.27
C ASN A 189 21.22 30.84 6.84
N VAL A 190 22.28 30.31 6.22
CA VAL A 190 23.70 30.57 6.49
C VAL A 190 24.34 31.02 5.19
#